data_AF-A0A7S2MK85-F1
#
_entry.id   AF-A0A7S2MK85-F1
#
_cell.length_a   1.000
_cell.length_b   1.000
_cell.length_c   1.000
_cell.angle_alpha   90.00
_cell.angle_beta   90.00
_cell.angle_gamma   90.00
#
_symmetry.space_group_name_H-M   'P 1'
#
loop_
_entity.id
_entity.type
_entity.pdbx_description
1 polymer ?
#
loop_
_entity_poly.entity_id
_entity_poly.type
_entity_poly.pdbx_seq_one_letter_code
_entity_poly.pdbx_strand_id
1 'polypeptide(L)'
;GSYRIMRDYQANFSGRDYIVPNFGDGLSIKERWNKLISTSYKYLEVSQCANVGIVPNWATVSENSSDGSLLPQTTAFSGSGTPQYEFGSEASRTLWRVAFDGAVYPCEAESASNFLAPIHNRLGSNFDPNAATGSPWPENTLTSCKAFDEQPENITPMNDWIWIQFMYAPVYSTLIVPASGITDTEQQAMVDAAGSHINNGLEAALSYYHRSWSIIGILTLNGAIEKASEVLDKPSCGSPLTNIPTKAPVGSVTTPSPSKKPTATPEGCFSNNYKDCMPESFVNRTGSCNTIWLPTGSQSNCIALWQECIGQTDGCCGPAECFEDGNYAVCVPLVENP
;
A
#
# COMPACT_ATOMS: atom_id res chain seq x y z
N GLY A 1 -9.51 -2.30 7.52
CA GLY A 1 -9.06 -3.71 7.53
C GLY A 1 -8.00 -3.96 8.58
N SER A 2 -6.89 -3.22 8.55
CA SER A 2 -5.76 -3.47 9.45
C SER A 2 -6.13 -3.50 10.94
N TYR A 3 -7.05 -2.65 11.41
CA TYR A 3 -7.53 -2.70 12.79
C TYR A 3 -8.32 -3.97 13.12
N ARG A 4 -9.10 -4.52 12.18
CA ARG A 4 -9.79 -5.82 12.37
C ARG A 4 -8.80 -6.98 12.38
N ILE A 5 -7.78 -6.95 11.51
CA ILE A 5 -6.69 -7.93 11.55
C ILE A 5 -6.01 -7.91 12.92
N MET A 6 -5.68 -6.71 13.43
CA MET A 6 -5.06 -6.58 14.75
C MET A 6 -6.00 -7.00 15.88
N ARG A 7 -7.29 -6.71 15.78
CA ARG A 7 -8.32 -7.19 16.72
C ARG A 7 -8.32 -8.71 16.80
N ASP A 8 -8.39 -9.38 15.65
CA ASP A 8 -8.53 -10.83 15.57
C ASP A 8 -7.22 -11.52 15.99
N TYR A 9 -6.08 -10.99 15.52
CA TYR A 9 -4.76 -11.41 15.99
C TYR A 9 -4.65 -11.29 17.51
N GLN A 10 -5.00 -10.13 18.08
CA GLN A 10 -4.91 -9.95 19.52
C GLN A 10 -5.95 -10.78 20.28
N ALA A 11 -7.11 -11.07 19.72
CA ALA A 11 -8.08 -11.96 20.36
C ALA A 11 -7.58 -13.42 20.41
N ASN A 12 -6.93 -13.89 19.34
CA ASN A 12 -6.58 -15.30 19.17
C ASN A 12 -5.16 -15.67 19.60
N PHE A 13 -4.23 -14.71 19.67
CA PHE A 13 -2.82 -14.99 19.97
C PHE A 13 -2.58 -15.23 21.47
N SER A 14 -2.42 -16.49 21.88
CA SER A 14 -2.28 -16.89 23.29
C SER A 14 -0.84 -16.91 23.81
N GLY A 15 0.18 -16.91 22.93
CA GLY A 15 1.60 -17.03 23.28
C GLY A 15 2.34 -15.70 23.49
N ARG A 16 1.70 -14.72 24.14
CA ARG A 16 2.31 -13.39 24.35
C ARG A 16 3.35 -13.41 25.46
N ASP A 17 4.49 -12.81 25.18
CA ASP A 17 5.53 -12.46 26.17
C ASP A 17 5.31 -11.06 26.78
N TYR A 18 4.30 -10.31 26.30
CA TYR A 18 3.90 -9.00 26.82
C TYR A 18 2.50 -9.01 27.43
N ILE A 19 2.29 -8.14 28.42
CA ILE A 19 1.00 -7.93 29.08
C ILE A 19 0.18 -6.95 28.24
N VAL A 20 -1.06 -7.32 27.92
CA VAL A 20 -1.98 -6.39 27.27
C VAL A 20 -2.45 -5.35 28.29
N PRO A 21 -2.42 -4.04 27.97
CA PRO A 21 -2.77 -3.00 28.95
C PRO A 21 -4.19 -3.19 29.50
N ASN A 22 -4.32 -3.09 30.83
CA ASN A 22 -5.60 -2.97 31.50
C ASN A 22 -5.93 -1.49 31.67
N PHE A 23 -7.02 -1.04 31.05
CA PHE A 23 -7.44 0.37 31.11
C PHE A 23 -8.50 0.63 32.18
N GLY A 24 -8.89 -0.38 32.98
CA GLY A 24 -9.77 -0.21 34.15
C GLY A 24 -11.24 0.07 33.85
N ASP A 25 -11.69 -0.03 32.59
CA ASP A 25 -13.07 0.30 32.16
C ASP A 25 -13.96 -0.94 31.92
N GLY A 26 -13.46 -2.14 32.21
CA GLY A 26 -14.19 -3.41 32.05
C GLY A 26 -14.33 -3.92 30.61
N LEU A 27 -13.80 -3.21 29.60
CA LEU A 27 -13.87 -3.63 28.20
C LEU A 27 -12.79 -4.65 27.85
N SER A 28 -13.18 -5.71 27.13
CA SER A 28 -12.27 -6.65 26.49
C SER A 28 -11.46 -5.96 25.37
N ILE A 29 -10.35 -6.58 24.99
CA ILE A 29 -9.51 -6.09 23.88
C ILE A 29 -10.28 -6.03 22.56
N LYS A 30 -11.14 -7.02 22.30
CA LYS A 30 -11.99 -7.04 21.10
C LYS A 30 -12.95 -5.84 21.09
N GLU A 31 -13.59 -5.54 22.22
CA GLU A 31 -14.50 -4.39 22.34
C GLU A 31 -13.78 -3.05 22.13
N ARG A 32 -12.53 -2.92 22.60
CA ARG A 32 -11.73 -1.72 22.36
C ARG A 32 -11.39 -1.51 20.89
N TRP A 33 -10.95 -2.57 20.21
CA TRP A 33 -10.71 -2.49 18.78
C TRP A 33 -11.98 -2.16 18.01
N ASN A 34 -13.11 -2.76 18.37
CA ASN A 34 -14.40 -2.42 17.76
C ASN A 34 -14.78 -0.95 18.01
N LYS A 35 -14.53 -0.42 19.22
CA LYS A 35 -14.72 1.00 19.52
C LYS A 35 -13.80 1.87 18.67
N LEU A 36 -12.51 1.53 18.54
CA LEU A 36 -11.56 2.23 17.68
C LEU A 36 -12.04 2.24 16.22
N ILE A 37 -12.43 1.09 15.67
CA ILE A 37 -12.94 0.96 14.29
C ILE A 37 -14.17 1.84 14.10
N SER A 38 -15.15 1.78 15.01
CA SER A 38 -16.36 2.59 14.94
C SER A 38 -16.05 4.09 15.00
N THR A 39 -15.20 4.51 15.93
CA THR A 39 -14.78 5.91 16.05
C THR A 39 -13.99 6.38 14.82
N SER A 40 -13.16 5.52 14.21
CA SER A 40 -12.46 5.84 12.96
C SER A 40 -13.43 6.08 11.81
N TYR A 41 -14.48 5.27 11.65
CA TYR A 41 -15.48 5.54 10.61
C TYR A 41 -16.28 6.82 10.87
N LYS A 42 -16.65 7.10 12.12
CA LYS A 42 -17.28 8.40 12.48
C LYS A 42 -16.37 9.58 12.13
N TYR A 43 -15.07 9.44 12.38
CA TYR A 43 -14.09 10.47 12.03
C TYR A 43 -14.02 10.68 10.52
N LEU A 44 -13.98 9.59 9.76
CA LEU A 44 -13.96 9.62 8.30
C LEU A 44 -15.23 10.28 7.74
N GLU A 45 -16.40 9.96 8.27
CA GLU A 45 -17.68 10.56 7.88
C GLU A 45 -17.67 12.08 8.06
N VAL A 46 -17.14 12.59 9.18
CA VAL A 46 -17.06 14.04 9.46
C VAL A 46 -16.05 14.75 8.56
N SER A 47 -15.03 14.05 8.08
CA SER A 47 -13.92 14.63 7.31
C SER A 47 -14.02 14.42 5.80
N GLN A 48 -15.03 13.68 5.32
CA GLN A 48 -15.20 13.38 3.90
C GLN A 48 -16.10 14.39 3.20
N CYS A 49 -15.73 14.74 1.97
CA CYS A 49 -16.65 15.40 1.06
C CYS A 49 -17.74 14.44 0.58
N ALA A 50 -18.98 14.66 1.00
CA ALA A 50 -20.11 13.76 0.69
C ALA A 50 -20.35 13.57 -0.83
N ASN A 51 -20.00 14.55 -1.67
CA ASN A 51 -20.24 14.53 -3.11
C ASN A 51 -19.09 13.96 -3.96
N VAL A 52 -17.86 13.92 -3.43
CA VAL A 52 -16.66 13.47 -4.17
C VAL A 52 -16.05 12.22 -3.55
N GLY A 53 -16.13 12.08 -2.23
CA GLY A 53 -15.58 10.94 -1.49
C GLY A 53 -14.13 11.11 -1.04
N ILE A 54 -13.53 12.28 -1.24
CA ILE A 54 -12.16 12.59 -0.78
C ILE A 54 -12.15 13.19 0.62
N VAL A 55 -11.01 13.09 1.29
CA VAL A 55 -10.74 13.60 2.65
C VAL A 55 -9.51 14.54 2.61
N PRO A 56 -9.32 15.44 3.59
CA PRO A 56 -8.08 16.22 3.70
C PRO A 56 -6.89 15.35 4.17
N ASN A 57 -5.66 15.84 3.96
CA ASN A 57 -4.46 15.27 4.60
C ASN A 57 -4.60 15.34 6.12
N TRP A 58 -5.20 16.41 6.63
CA TRP A 58 -5.36 16.65 8.06
C TRP A 58 -6.77 17.15 8.38
N ALA A 59 -7.37 16.58 9.41
CA ALA A 59 -8.60 17.07 10.01
C ALA A 59 -8.43 17.09 11.53
N THR A 60 -9.26 17.88 12.20
CA THR A 60 -9.40 17.82 13.64
C THR A 60 -10.88 17.65 13.93
N VAL A 61 -11.22 16.78 14.88
CA VAL A 61 -12.59 16.62 15.36
C VAL A 61 -12.58 16.67 16.88
N SER A 62 -13.71 17.08 17.45
CA SER A 62 -13.98 17.02 18.88
C SER A 62 -15.16 16.10 19.13
N GLU A 63 -15.15 15.38 20.25
CA GLU A 63 -16.33 14.67 20.71
C GLU A 63 -17.30 15.64 21.40
N ASN A 64 -18.57 15.59 21.00
CA ASN A 64 -19.65 16.27 21.69
C ASN A 64 -19.92 15.53 23.01
N SER A 65 -19.75 16.24 24.13
CA SER A 65 -19.91 15.69 25.47
C SER A 65 -21.34 15.23 25.79
N SER A 66 -22.34 15.67 25.02
CA SER A 66 -23.74 15.36 25.28
C SER A 66 -24.18 14.01 24.70
N ASP A 67 -23.67 13.63 23.52
CA ASP A 67 -24.13 12.46 22.76
C ASP A 67 -23.00 11.59 22.17
N GLY A 68 -21.73 11.99 22.33
CA GLY A 68 -20.58 11.26 21.78
C GLY A 68 -20.48 11.35 20.25
N SER A 69 -21.21 12.26 19.60
CA SER A 69 -21.01 12.57 18.19
C SER A 69 -19.67 13.27 17.97
N LEU A 70 -19.08 13.11 16.78
CA LEU A 70 -17.86 13.83 16.43
C LEU A 70 -18.25 15.09 15.65
N LEU A 71 -17.69 16.22 16.03
CA LEU A 71 -17.89 17.52 15.39
C LEU A 71 -16.60 17.96 14.72
N PRO A 72 -16.66 18.48 13.47
CA PRO A 72 -15.49 19.00 12.80
C PRO A 72 -14.96 20.23 13.55
N GLN A 73 -13.64 20.41 13.54
CA GLN A 73 -12.97 21.58 14.06
C GLN A 73 -12.30 22.33 12.90
N THR A 74 -12.38 23.66 12.92
CA THR A 74 -11.80 24.53 11.88
C THR A 74 -10.37 24.96 12.19
N THR A 75 -9.80 24.48 13.31
CA THR A 75 -8.44 24.82 13.71
C THR A 75 -7.43 24.33 12.69
N ALA A 76 -6.48 25.21 12.36
CA ALA A 76 -5.42 24.90 11.44
C ALA A 76 -4.46 23.87 12.06
N PHE A 77 -4.26 22.74 11.40
CA PHE A 77 -3.32 21.70 11.77
C PHE A 77 -2.66 21.11 10.52
N SER A 78 -1.33 21.10 10.52
CA SER A 78 -0.53 20.40 9.52
C SER A 78 0.47 19.51 10.24
N GLY A 79 0.40 18.22 9.96
CA GLY A 79 1.47 17.28 10.28
C GLY A 79 2.41 17.14 9.07
N SER A 80 3.67 16.77 9.33
CA SER A 80 4.70 16.41 8.33
C SER A 80 4.96 17.42 7.19
N GLY A 81 4.48 18.67 7.29
CA GLY A 81 4.70 19.72 6.28
C GLY A 81 3.74 19.66 5.09
N THR A 82 2.69 18.85 5.14
CA THR A 82 1.68 18.76 4.06
C THR A 82 0.49 19.70 4.32
N PRO A 83 -0.10 20.33 3.29
CA PRO A 83 -1.24 21.23 3.49
C PRO A 83 -2.43 20.49 4.10
N GLN A 84 -3.14 21.14 5.02
CA GLN A 84 -4.32 20.58 5.68
C GLN A 84 -5.42 20.22 4.68
N TYR A 85 -5.90 21.22 3.93
CA TYR A 85 -7.02 21.10 3.00
C TYR A 85 -6.58 20.67 1.60
N GLU A 86 -5.71 19.66 1.53
CA GLU A 86 -5.31 19.01 0.29
C GLU A 86 -5.69 17.53 0.35
N PHE A 87 -6.29 17.02 -0.73
CA PHE A 87 -6.30 15.58 -0.96
C PHE A 87 -4.99 15.24 -1.66
N GLY A 88 -3.99 14.84 -0.87
CA GLY A 88 -2.62 14.70 -1.32
C GLY A 88 -1.94 13.42 -0.81
N SER A 89 -0.63 13.54 -0.59
CA SER A 89 0.23 12.40 -0.25
C SER A 89 -0.23 11.66 1.00
N GLU A 90 -0.81 12.33 2.00
CA GLU A 90 -1.29 11.67 3.21
C GLU A 90 -2.70 11.11 3.03
N ALA A 91 -3.59 11.90 2.43
CA ALA A 91 -5.02 11.68 2.33
C ALA A 91 -5.42 10.54 1.38
N SER A 92 -4.76 10.43 0.22
CA SER A 92 -5.09 9.46 -0.84
C SER A 92 -5.13 8.02 -0.33
N ARG A 93 -4.22 7.68 0.57
CA ARG A 93 -4.09 6.36 1.20
C ARG A 93 -5.33 5.96 1.99
N THR A 94 -6.10 6.92 2.48
CA THR A 94 -7.35 6.66 3.23
C THR A 94 -8.30 5.80 2.41
N LEU A 95 -8.44 6.10 1.11
CA LEU A 95 -9.29 5.35 0.20
C LEU A 95 -8.89 3.87 0.14
N TRP A 96 -7.59 3.60 -0.03
CA TRP A 96 -7.08 2.23 0.00
C TRP A 96 -7.28 1.56 1.36
N ARG A 97 -7.07 2.27 2.47
CA ARG A 97 -7.24 1.70 3.83
C ARG A 97 -8.69 1.27 4.10
N VAL A 98 -9.66 2.02 3.58
CA VAL A 98 -11.08 1.69 3.67
C VAL A 98 -11.45 0.57 2.71
N ALA A 99 -10.97 0.63 1.45
CA ALA A 99 -11.17 -0.45 0.48
C ALA A 99 -10.62 -1.80 0.99
N PHE A 100 -9.46 -1.78 1.64
CA PHE A 100 -8.89 -2.94 2.31
C PHE A 100 -9.77 -3.45 3.47
N ASP A 101 -10.55 -2.60 4.17
CA ASP A 101 -11.56 -3.10 5.12
C ASP A 101 -12.69 -3.84 4.41
N GLY A 102 -13.26 -3.22 3.37
CA GLY A 102 -14.36 -3.78 2.59
C GLY A 102 -14.01 -5.12 1.94
N ALA A 103 -12.82 -5.22 1.36
CA ALA A 103 -12.36 -6.43 0.68
C ALA A 103 -12.03 -7.58 1.66
N VAL A 104 -11.36 -7.28 2.78
CA VAL A 104 -10.90 -8.32 3.71
C VAL A 104 -12.03 -8.75 4.66
N TYR A 105 -12.87 -7.81 5.13
CA TYR A 105 -13.95 -8.03 6.09
C TYR A 105 -15.34 -7.66 5.54
N PRO A 106 -15.76 -8.21 4.39
CA PRO A 106 -16.98 -7.78 3.71
C PRO A 106 -18.26 -7.95 4.54
N CYS A 107 -18.29 -8.91 5.49
CA CYS A 107 -19.46 -9.13 6.35
C CYS A 107 -19.56 -8.14 7.52
N GLU A 108 -18.49 -7.42 7.84
CA GLU A 108 -18.46 -6.48 8.97
C GLU A 108 -18.23 -5.02 8.56
N ALA A 109 -17.83 -4.79 7.30
CA ALA A 109 -17.35 -3.52 6.79
C ALA A 109 -18.37 -2.80 5.91
N GLU A 110 -19.66 -2.85 6.25
CA GLU A 110 -20.71 -2.08 5.54
C GLU A 110 -20.37 -0.58 5.48
N SER A 111 -19.80 -0.04 6.57
CA SER A 111 -19.32 1.34 6.63
C SER A 111 -18.24 1.66 5.58
N ALA A 112 -17.47 0.67 5.13
CA ALA A 112 -16.49 0.86 4.06
C ALA A 112 -17.19 1.15 2.73
N SER A 113 -18.19 0.35 2.38
CA SER A 113 -18.98 0.53 1.16
C SER A 113 -19.68 1.89 1.15
N ASN A 114 -20.26 2.29 2.29
CA ASN A 114 -20.92 3.60 2.42
C ASN A 114 -19.93 4.76 2.23
N PHE A 115 -18.75 4.67 2.84
CA PHE A 115 -17.70 5.67 2.68
C PHE A 115 -17.16 5.73 1.24
N LEU A 116 -17.06 4.59 0.54
CA LEU A 116 -16.52 4.55 -0.81
C LEU A 116 -17.54 4.90 -1.90
N ALA A 117 -18.84 4.90 -1.59
CA ALA A 117 -19.89 5.15 -2.57
C ALA A 117 -19.73 6.47 -3.36
N PRO A 118 -19.36 7.63 -2.74
CA PRO A 118 -19.18 8.85 -3.51
C PRO A 118 -18.01 8.75 -4.50
N ILE A 119 -16.87 8.16 -4.11
CA ILE A 119 -15.72 8.01 -5.01
C ILE A 119 -16.02 7.00 -6.13
N HIS A 120 -16.76 5.92 -5.84
CA HIS A 120 -17.23 4.99 -6.86
C HIS A 120 -18.15 5.66 -7.87
N ASN A 121 -19.07 6.53 -7.42
CA ASN A 121 -19.93 7.30 -8.32
C ASN A 121 -19.10 8.21 -9.24
N ARG A 122 -18.05 8.85 -8.73
CA ARG A 122 -17.14 9.68 -9.54
C ARG A 122 -16.37 8.84 -10.56
N LEU A 123 -15.78 7.72 -10.13
CA LEU A 123 -15.04 6.81 -11.00
C LEU A 123 -15.94 6.23 -12.09
N GLY A 124 -17.15 5.78 -11.75
CA GLY A 124 -18.10 5.24 -12.73
C GLY A 124 -18.60 6.29 -13.71
N SER A 125 -18.96 7.49 -13.24
CA SER A 125 -19.51 8.55 -14.10
C SER A 125 -18.50 9.12 -15.10
N ASN A 126 -17.21 9.04 -14.76
CA ASN A 126 -16.14 9.64 -15.55
C ASN A 126 -15.23 8.60 -16.23
N PHE A 127 -15.60 7.32 -16.19
CA PHE A 127 -14.84 6.27 -16.85
C PHE A 127 -15.05 6.30 -18.36
N ASP A 128 -13.96 6.46 -19.12
CA ASP A 128 -13.95 6.28 -20.58
C ASP A 128 -13.16 5.01 -20.94
N PRO A 129 -13.84 3.90 -21.28
CA PRO A 129 -13.17 2.66 -21.68
C PRO A 129 -12.44 2.78 -23.02
N ASN A 130 -12.66 3.85 -23.79
CA ASN A 130 -12.05 4.09 -25.10
C ASN A 130 -11.03 5.23 -25.07
N ALA A 131 -10.59 5.68 -23.88
CA ALA A 131 -9.64 6.77 -23.74
C ALA A 131 -8.39 6.51 -24.61
N ALA A 132 -8.15 7.39 -25.58
CA ALA A 132 -7.23 7.12 -26.69
C ALA A 132 -5.75 7.00 -26.27
N THR A 133 -5.36 7.62 -25.16
CA THR A 133 -4.05 7.43 -24.48
C THR A 133 -4.06 8.11 -23.11
N GLY A 134 -3.48 7.47 -22.09
CA GLY A 134 -3.18 8.11 -20.80
C GLY A 134 -3.89 7.47 -19.61
N SER A 135 -4.80 8.22 -19.00
CA SER A 135 -5.69 7.74 -17.94
C SER A 135 -7.11 7.51 -18.49
N PRO A 136 -7.78 6.40 -18.15
CA PRO A 136 -9.21 6.20 -18.42
C PRO A 136 -10.13 7.20 -17.71
N TRP A 137 -9.58 7.98 -16.79
CA TRP A 137 -10.30 9.01 -16.04
C TRP A 137 -9.69 10.39 -16.30
N PRO A 138 -10.51 11.42 -16.56
CA PRO A 138 -10.04 12.79 -16.62
C PRO A 138 -9.69 13.34 -15.23
N GLU A 139 -8.86 14.38 -15.19
CA GLU A 139 -8.41 15.06 -13.96
C GLU A 139 -9.59 15.49 -13.08
N ASN A 140 -10.66 16.00 -13.69
CA ASN A 140 -11.88 16.46 -13.03
C ASN A 140 -12.75 15.33 -12.46
N THR A 141 -12.31 14.07 -12.50
CA THR A 141 -12.93 12.98 -11.72
C THR A 141 -12.86 13.28 -10.24
N LEU A 142 -11.73 13.81 -9.76
CA LEU A 142 -11.64 14.44 -8.45
C LEU A 142 -11.81 15.96 -8.61
N THR A 143 -12.63 16.56 -7.74
CA THR A 143 -12.85 18.01 -7.73
C THR A 143 -12.75 18.54 -6.32
N SER A 144 -12.36 19.81 -6.19
CA SER A 144 -12.34 20.47 -4.89
C SER A 144 -13.72 20.47 -4.23
N CYS A 145 -13.74 20.35 -2.91
CA CYS A 145 -14.97 20.20 -2.13
C CYS A 145 -14.78 20.62 -0.68
N LYS A 146 -15.87 20.70 0.09
CA LYS A 146 -15.84 20.84 1.54
C LYS A 146 -16.44 19.60 2.19
N ALA A 147 -15.88 19.19 3.32
CA ALA A 147 -16.49 18.14 4.14
C ALA A 147 -17.69 18.67 4.94
N PHE A 148 -17.66 19.96 5.31
CA PHE A 148 -18.72 20.66 6.04
C PHE A 148 -18.74 22.16 5.67
N ASP A 149 -19.88 22.82 5.86
CA ASP A 149 -20.13 24.18 5.33
C ASP A 149 -19.17 25.23 5.91
N GLU A 150 -18.89 25.14 7.21
CA GLU A 150 -18.02 26.06 7.95
C GLU A 150 -16.52 25.84 7.71
N GLN A 151 -16.14 24.86 6.87
CA GLN A 151 -14.73 24.60 6.55
C GLN A 151 -14.11 25.86 5.90
N PRO A 152 -12.93 26.32 6.37
CA PRO A 152 -12.37 27.60 5.91
C PRO A 152 -11.88 27.56 4.46
N GLU A 153 -11.40 26.42 3.99
CA GLU A 153 -10.86 26.24 2.63
C GLU A 153 -11.44 24.97 1.99
N ASN A 154 -11.36 24.83 0.67
CA ASN A 154 -11.76 23.60 0.00
C ASN A 154 -10.64 22.56 0.10
N ILE A 155 -11.01 21.31 0.38
CA ILE A 155 -10.14 20.16 0.13
C ILE A 155 -9.90 20.11 -1.37
N THR A 156 -8.65 20.29 -1.78
CA THR A 156 -8.26 20.33 -3.19
C THR A 156 -7.38 19.14 -3.54
N PRO A 157 -7.74 18.31 -4.54
CA PRO A 157 -6.83 17.29 -5.05
C PRO A 157 -5.53 17.92 -5.53
N MET A 158 -4.40 17.25 -5.30
CA MET A 158 -3.14 17.64 -5.95
C MET A 158 -3.36 17.72 -7.47
N ASN A 159 -2.80 18.74 -8.10
CA ASN A 159 -2.82 18.84 -9.56
C ASN A 159 -2.11 17.64 -10.17
N ASP A 160 -2.62 17.20 -11.32
CA ASP A 160 -2.11 16.06 -12.07
C ASP A 160 -2.21 14.74 -11.27
N TRP A 161 -3.18 14.60 -10.37
CA TRP A 161 -3.30 13.41 -9.52
C TRP A 161 -3.40 12.11 -10.33
N ILE A 162 -3.99 12.18 -11.53
CA ILE A 162 -4.07 11.04 -12.47
C ILE A 162 -2.71 10.57 -12.97
N TRP A 163 -1.66 11.37 -12.81
CA TRP A 163 -0.29 11.05 -13.21
C TRP A 163 0.63 10.77 -12.02
N ILE A 164 0.12 10.91 -10.79
CA ILE A 164 0.88 10.72 -9.56
C ILE A 164 0.53 9.35 -8.96
N GLN A 165 1.46 8.40 -9.04
CA GLN A 165 1.28 7.00 -8.62
C GLN A 165 0.75 6.87 -7.18
N PHE A 166 1.28 7.66 -6.24
CA PHE A 166 0.83 7.60 -4.85
C PHE A 166 -0.56 8.19 -4.64
N MET A 167 -1.12 8.89 -5.63
CA MET A 167 -2.47 9.42 -5.61
C MET A 167 -3.44 8.45 -6.29
N TYR A 168 -3.20 8.12 -7.56
CA TYR A 168 -4.15 7.33 -8.34
C TYR A 168 -4.20 5.86 -7.92
N ALA A 169 -3.08 5.26 -7.47
CA ALA A 169 -3.08 3.84 -7.11
C ALA A 169 -3.99 3.55 -5.90
N PRO A 170 -3.96 4.34 -4.80
CA PRO A 170 -4.97 4.23 -3.75
C PRO A 170 -6.41 4.48 -4.20
N VAL A 171 -6.64 5.48 -5.06
CA VAL A 171 -7.98 5.83 -5.56
C VAL A 171 -8.56 4.68 -6.36
N TYR A 172 -7.81 4.16 -7.34
CA TYR A 172 -8.27 3.07 -8.20
C TYR A 172 -8.41 1.75 -7.45
N SER A 173 -7.58 1.52 -6.43
CA SER A 173 -7.72 0.33 -5.58
C SER A 173 -9.06 0.23 -4.87
N THR A 174 -9.86 1.30 -4.80
CA THR A 174 -11.23 1.24 -4.27
C THR A 174 -12.16 0.37 -5.11
N LEU A 175 -11.83 0.13 -6.38
CA LEU A 175 -12.65 -0.64 -7.32
C LEU A 175 -12.74 -2.14 -6.98
N ILE A 176 -11.94 -2.63 -6.04
CA ILE A 176 -12.04 -4.01 -5.52
C ILE A 176 -13.30 -4.22 -4.67
N VAL A 177 -13.89 -3.14 -4.14
CA VAL A 177 -15.11 -3.19 -3.34
C VAL A 177 -16.29 -2.99 -4.28
N PRO A 178 -17.30 -3.88 -4.30
CA PRO A 178 -18.48 -3.74 -5.17
C PRO A 178 -19.14 -2.36 -5.05
N ALA A 179 -19.30 -1.68 -6.17
CA ALA A 179 -19.86 -0.34 -6.25
C ALA A 179 -21.37 -0.40 -6.49
N SER A 180 -22.14 0.32 -5.67
CA SER A 180 -23.59 0.41 -5.88
C SER A 180 -23.90 1.16 -7.17
N GLY A 181 -24.81 0.63 -7.98
CA GLY A 181 -25.24 1.27 -9.23
C GLY A 181 -24.29 1.09 -10.42
N ILE A 182 -23.21 0.31 -10.27
CA ILE A 182 -22.29 -0.06 -11.34
C ILE A 182 -22.42 -1.57 -11.56
N THR A 183 -22.53 -2.02 -12.81
CA THR A 183 -22.60 -3.47 -13.08
C THR A 183 -21.24 -4.14 -12.86
N ASP A 184 -21.24 -5.43 -12.51
CA ASP A 184 -20.01 -6.20 -12.36
C ASP A 184 -19.10 -6.15 -13.61
N THR A 185 -19.70 -6.05 -14.80
CA THR A 185 -18.96 -5.97 -16.07
C THR A 185 -18.29 -4.61 -16.24
N GLU A 186 -19.00 -3.51 -15.96
CA GLU A 186 -18.42 -2.17 -15.99
C GLU A 186 -17.35 -2.01 -14.91
N GLN A 187 -17.59 -2.54 -13.72
CA GLN A 187 -16.63 -2.48 -12.63
C GLN A 187 -15.36 -3.27 -12.93
N GLN A 188 -15.48 -4.48 -13.51
CA GLN A 188 -14.33 -5.23 -13.97
C GLN A 188 -13.55 -4.46 -15.06
N ALA A 189 -14.24 -3.82 -16.01
CA ALA A 189 -13.57 -3.00 -17.02
C ALA A 189 -12.78 -1.84 -16.40
N MET A 190 -13.31 -1.21 -15.35
CA MET A 190 -12.58 -0.20 -14.58
C MET A 190 -11.38 -0.80 -13.83
N VAL A 191 -11.51 -1.97 -13.21
CA VAL A 191 -10.39 -2.68 -12.55
C VAL A 191 -9.27 -2.97 -13.55
N ASP A 192 -9.61 -3.47 -14.73
CA ASP A 192 -8.65 -3.79 -15.78
C ASP A 192 -7.93 -2.54 -16.29
N ALA A 193 -8.69 -1.45 -16.52
CA ALA A 193 -8.15 -0.18 -16.97
C ALA A 193 -7.24 0.48 -15.91
N ALA A 194 -7.65 0.42 -14.65
CA ALA A 194 -6.82 0.85 -13.52
C ALA A 194 -5.53 0.03 -13.39
N GLY A 195 -5.62 -1.29 -13.52
CA GLY A 195 -4.47 -2.18 -13.49
C GLY A 195 -3.47 -1.86 -14.60
N SER A 196 -3.97 -1.66 -15.83
CA SER A 196 -3.12 -1.23 -16.95
C SER A 196 -2.48 0.13 -16.70
N HIS A 197 -3.22 1.09 -16.16
CA HIS A 197 -2.70 2.43 -15.89
C HIS A 197 -1.58 2.41 -14.83
N ILE A 198 -1.78 1.69 -13.71
CA ILE A 198 -0.74 1.53 -12.68
C ILE A 198 0.49 0.80 -13.25
N ASN A 199 0.29 -0.26 -14.04
CA ASN A 199 1.39 -1.00 -14.64
C ASN A 199 2.23 -0.13 -15.59
N ASN A 200 1.58 0.67 -16.43
CA ASN A 200 2.26 1.58 -17.36
C ASN A 200 3.04 2.68 -16.62
N GLY A 201 2.55 3.11 -15.45
CA GLY A 201 3.21 4.09 -14.61
C GLY A 201 4.40 3.56 -13.79
N LEU A 202 4.63 2.24 -13.75
CA LEU A 202 5.62 1.62 -12.87
C LEU A 202 7.07 1.95 -13.26
N GLU A 203 7.36 2.04 -14.55
CA GLU A 203 8.70 2.42 -15.03
C GLU A 203 9.04 3.86 -14.67
N ALA A 204 8.05 4.76 -14.71
CA ALA A 204 8.18 6.17 -14.33
C ALA A 204 8.15 6.39 -12.80
N ALA A 205 7.86 5.36 -11.99
CA ALA A 205 7.78 5.45 -10.53
C ALA A 205 9.18 5.47 -9.89
N LEU A 206 9.92 6.57 -10.05
CA LEU A 206 11.33 6.64 -9.66
C LEU A 206 11.54 6.76 -8.15
N SER A 207 10.58 7.30 -7.39
CA SER A 207 10.73 7.40 -5.94
C SER A 207 10.13 6.21 -5.19
N TYR A 208 10.69 5.92 -4.02
CA TYR A 208 10.18 4.92 -3.07
C TYR A 208 8.66 5.01 -2.88
N TYR A 209 8.14 6.24 -2.73
CA TYR A 209 6.73 6.45 -2.40
C TYR A 209 5.81 6.10 -3.58
N HIS A 210 6.14 6.54 -4.79
CA HIS A 210 5.41 6.22 -6.01
C HIS A 210 5.45 4.71 -6.30
N ARG A 211 6.63 4.10 -6.17
CA ARG A 211 6.83 2.67 -6.45
C ARG A 211 6.09 1.79 -5.44
N SER A 212 6.14 2.15 -4.16
CA SER A 212 5.41 1.44 -3.10
C SER A 212 3.91 1.40 -3.37
N TRP A 213 3.31 2.55 -3.70
CA TRP A 213 1.89 2.62 -3.99
C TRP A 213 1.50 1.93 -5.29
N SER A 214 2.37 1.95 -6.30
CA SER A 214 2.16 1.17 -7.53
C SER A 214 2.10 -0.32 -7.25
N ILE A 215 3.05 -0.85 -6.47
CA ILE A 215 3.09 -2.28 -6.10
C ILE A 215 1.87 -2.65 -5.24
N ILE A 216 1.53 -1.83 -4.24
CA ILE A 216 0.34 -2.04 -3.42
C ILE A 216 -0.93 -2.06 -4.30
N GLY A 217 -1.05 -1.11 -5.23
CA GLY A 217 -2.17 -1.07 -6.17
C GLY A 217 -2.26 -2.30 -7.06
N ILE A 218 -1.13 -2.79 -7.59
CA ILE A 218 -1.07 -4.03 -8.39
C ILE A 218 -1.54 -5.24 -7.57
N LEU A 219 -1.01 -5.41 -6.35
CA LEU A 219 -1.42 -6.50 -5.44
C LEU A 219 -2.89 -6.40 -5.05
N THR A 220 -3.43 -5.19 -5.02
CA THR A 220 -4.82 -4.96 -4.67
C THR A 220 -5.75 -5.30 -5.84
N LEU A 221 -5.48 -4.76 -7.04
CA LEU A 221 -6.33 -4.96 -8.22
C LEU A 221 -6.21 -6.36 -8.84
N ASN A 222 -5.13 -7.10 -8.57
CA ASN A 222 -4.96 -8.47 -9.09
C ASN A 222 -5.63 -9.57 -8.23
N GLY A 223 -6.34 -9.18 -7.17
CA GLY A 223 -7.04 -10.10 -6.28
C GLY A 223 -6.17 -10.73 -5.18
N ALA A 224 -4.92 -10.29 -4.98
CA ALA A 224 -4.06 -10.89 -3.96
C ALA A 224 -4.54 -10.57 -2.53
N ILE A 225 -5.17 -9.42 -2.31
CA ILE A 225 -5.74 -9.04 -1.00
C ILE A 225 -6.91 -9.97 -0.63
N GLU A 226 -7.79 -10.25 -1.57
CA GLU A 226 -8.95 -11.11 -1.40
C GLU A 226 -8.50 -12.54 -1.13
N LYS A 227 -7.53 -13.06 -1.91
CA LYS A 227 -6.90 -14.37 -1.64
C LYS A 227 -6.22 -14.41 -0.27
N ALA A 228 -5.50 -13.37 0.12
CA ALA A 228 -4.91 -13.29 1.45
C ALA A 228 -5.97 -13.22 2.56
N SER A 229 -7.17 -12.71 2.27
CA SER A 229 -8.27 -12.70 3.23
C SER A 229 -8.81 -14.10 3.53
N GLU A 230 -8.72 -15.05 2.59
CA GLU A 230 -9.24 -16.42 2.75
C GLU A 230 -8.49 -17.23 3.81
N VAL A 231 -7.24 -16.87 4.11
CA VAL A 231 -6.44 -17.52 5.15
C VAL A 231 -6.61 -16.90 6.53
N LEU A 232 -7.40 -15.82 6.65
CA LEU A 232 -7.69 -15.19 7.94
C LEU A 232 -8.86 -15.90 8.62
N ASP A 233 -8.72 -16.15 9.93
CA ASP A 233 -9.81 -16.61 10.78
C ASP A 233 -10.78 -15.47 11.06
N LYS A 234 -11.69 -15.24 10.10
CA LYS A 234 -12.68 -14.15 10.11
C LYS A 234 -14.11 -14.68 10.01
N PRO A 235 -15.13 -13.93 10.46
CA PRO A 235 -16.52 -14.31 10.29
C PRO A 235 -16.86 -14.57 8.81
N SER A 236 -17.44 -15.73 8.51
CA SER A 236 -17.93 -16.07 7.17
C SER A 236 -19.30 -15.44 6.93
N CYS A 237 -19.53 -14.90 5.72
CA CYS A 237 -20.78 -14.20 5.40
C CYS A 237 -21.98 -15.15 5.18
N GLY A 238 -21.78 -16.48 5.15
CA GLY A 238 -22.80 -17.42 4.71
C GLY A 238 -23.06 -17.29 3.20
N SER A 239 -22.72 -18.33 2.44
CA SER A 239 -22.56 -18.35 0.97
C SER A 239 -21.40 -17.48 0.44
N PRO A 240 -20.68 -17.93 -0.60
CA PRO A 240 -19.57 -17.19 -1.18
C PRO A 240 -20.08 -15.87 -1.79
N LEU A 241 -19.36 -14.77 -1.56
CA LEU A 241 -19.53 -13.52 -2.30
C LEU A 241 -19.22 -13.81 -3.77
N THR A 242 -20.24 -14.10 -4.58
CA THR A 242 -20.08 -14.48 -5.98
C THR A 242 -19.77 -13.30 -6.92
N ASN A 243 -19.76 -12.06 -6.42
CA ASN A 243 -19.65 -10.84 -7.22
C ASN A 243 -18.44 -9.98 -6.80
N ILE A 244 -17.30 -10.60 -6.51
CA ILE A 244 -16.07 -9.83 -6.28
C ILE A 244 -15.53 -9.36 -7.64
N PRO A 245 -15.28 -8.04 -7.85
CA PRO A 245 -14.94 -7.47 -9.16
C PRO A 245 -13.53 -7.78 -9.68
N THR A 246 -12.76 -8.62 -8.98
CA THR A 246 -11.41 -9.02 -9.35
C THR A 246 -11.42 -10.43 -9.89
N LYS A 247 -11.99 -10.63 -11.09
CA LYS A 247 -11.66 -11.84 -11.85
C LYS A 247 -10.19 -11.73 -12.24
N ALA A 248 -9.39 -12.74 -11.86
CA ALA A 248 -8.02 -12.83 -12.32
C ALA A 248 -8.00 -12.75 -13.87
N PRO A 249 -7.03 -12.04 -14.48
CA PRO A 249 -6.94 -11.97 -15.94
C PRO A 249 -6.93 -13.37 -16.53
N VAL A 250 -7.87 -13.66 -17.43
CA VAL A 250 -7.92 -14.90 -18.21
C VAL A 250 -6.87 -14.81 -19.33
N GLY A 251 -5.60 -14.69 -18.93
CA GLY A 251 -4.46 -14.88 -19.79
C GLY A 251 -3.83 -16.22 -19.43
N SER A 252 -3.87 -17.19 -20.33
CA SER A 252 -3.17 -18.45 -20.19
C SER A 252 -1.66 -18.18 -20.14
N VAL A 253 -1.12 -17.92 -18.96
CA VAL A 253 0.32 -18.08 -18.73
C VAL A 253 0.53 -19.58 -18.75
N THR A 254 0.93 -20.11 -19.91
CA THR A 254 1.47 -21.46 -20.01
C THR A 254 2.62 -21.56 -19.05
N THR A 255 2.37 -22.20 -17.91
CA THR A 255 3.39 -22.63 -16.97
C THR A 255 4.33 -23.54 -17.76
N PRO A 256 5.62 -23.20 -17.95
CA PRO A 256 6.54 -24.15 -18.57
C PRO A 256 6.62 -25.38 -17.66
N SER A 257 6.38 -26.54 -18.27
CA SER A 257 6.47 -27.86 -17.64
C SER A 257 7.82 -28.02 -16.93
N PRO A 258 7.87 -28.62 -15.72
CA PRO A 258 9.11 -28.78 -14.98
C PRO A 258 10.02 -29.79 -15.70
N SER A 259 10.98 -29.28 -16.45
CA SER A 259 12.01 -30.07 -17.10
C SER A 259 13.26 -30.16 -16.21
N LYS A 260 13.48 -31.39 -15.73
CA LYS A 260 14.72 -31.98 -15.20
C LYS A 260 15.22 -31.47 -13.83
N LYS A 261 15.32 -32.47 -12.95
CA LYS A 261 16.06 -32.57 -11.69
C LYS A 261 17.16 -31.51 -11.54
N PRO A 262 17.11 -30.64 -10.51
CA PRO A 262 18.18 -29.72 -10.22
C PRO A 262 19.46 -30.48 -9.87
N THR A 263 20.53 -30.17 -10.60
CA THR A 263 21.89 -30.25 -10.06
C THR A 263 21.92 -29.40 -8.79
N ALA A 264 22.51 -29.92 -7.71
CA ALA A 264 22.57 -29.27 -6.40
C ALA A 264 22.90 -27.78 -6.54
N THR A 265 21.91 -26.94 -6.21
CA THR A 265 22.07 -25.49 -6.13
C THR A 265 23.04 -25.18 -4.98
N PRO A 266 24.04 -24.30 -5.17
CA PRO A 266 24.83 -23.79 -4.07
C PRO A 266 23.92 -23.13 -3.01
N GLU A 267 24.17 -23.43 -1.74
CA GLU A 267 23.42 -22.89 -0.61
C GLU A 267 23.66 -21.36 -0.53
N GLY A 268 22.58 -20.57 -0.56
CA GLY A 268 22.67 -19.10 -0.45
C GLY A 268 23.13 -18.65 0.94
N CYS A 269 23.68 -17.43 1.03
CA CYS A 269 24.20 -16.91 2.30
C CYS A 269 24.11 -15.38 2.39
N PHE A 270 24.13 -14.83 3.60
CA PHE A 270 24.31 -13.39 3.80
C PHE A 270 25.78 -12.99 3.67
N SER A 271 26.05 -11.79 3.13
CA SER A 271 27.39 -11.24 2.97
C SER A 271 27.39 -9.73 3.26
N ASN A 272 28.53 -9.18 3.66
CA ASN A 272 28.74 -7.73 3.77
C ASN A 272 29.68 -7.20 2.68
N ASN A 273 30.26 -8.09 1.86
CA ASN A 273 31.32 -7.72 0.93
C ASN A 273 31.24 -8.41 -0.43
N TYR A 274 30.11 -9.05 -0.72
CA TYR A 274 29.81 -9.85 -1.93
C TYR A 274 30.69 -11.09 -2.14
N LYS A 275 31.83 -11.19 -1.47
CA LYS A 275 32.81 -12.26 -1.62
C LYS A 275 32.62 -13.36 -0.60
N ASP A 276 32.43 -13.00 0.66
CA ASP A 276 32.45 -13.94 1.77
C ASP A 276 31.07 -14.11 2.39
N CYS A 277 30.69 -15.36 2.66
CA CYS A 277 29.50 -15.67 3.45
C CYS A 277 29.74 -15.36 4.92
N MET A 278 28.76 -14.74 5.55
CA MET A 278 28.74 -14.52 6.99
C MET A 278 28.39 -15.83 7.72
N PRO A 279 28.95 -16.08 8.91
CA PRO A 279 28.54 -17.20 9.74
C PRO A 279 27.07 -17.05 10.18
N GLU A 280 26.34 -18.15 10.33
CA GLU A 280 24.91 -18.17 10.71
C GLU A 280 24.61 -17.38 12.00
N SER A 281 25.57 -17.32 12.93
CA SER A 281 25.46 -16.58 14.19
C SER A 281 25.38 -15.05 14.04
N PHE A 282 25.63 -14.52 12.84
CA PHE A 282 25.57 -13.09 12.54
C PHE A 282 24.32 -12.66 11.77
N VAL A 283 23.46 -13.59 11.34
CA VAL A 283 22.24 -13.30 10.55
C VAL A 283 21.19 -12.50 11.34
N ASN A 284 21.24 -12.56 12.69
CA ASN A 284 20.33 -11.85 13.58
C ASN A 284 20.92 -10.57 14.22
N ARG A 285 22.11 -10.11 13.80
CA ARG A 285 22.65 -8.83 14.30
C ARG A 285 22.27 -7.71 13.35
N THR A 286 21.32 -6.89 13.77
CA THR A 286 20.82 -5.63 13.18
C THR A 286 21.88 -4.52 13.03
N GLY A 287 23.17 -4.85 12.91
CA GLY A 287 24.29 -3.93 13.06
C GLY A 287 25.17 -3.69 11.83
N SER A 288 24.85 -4.25 10.65
CA SER A 288 25.63 -3.96 9.43
C SER A 288 24.72 -3.37 8.36
N CYS A 289 24.90 -2.07 8.10
CA CYS A 289 24.19 -1.30 7.08
C CYS A 289 24.38 -1.82 5.65
N ASN A 290 25.28 -2.78 5.43
CA ASN A 290 25.67 -3.29 4.12
C ASN A 290 25.41 -4.80 3.96
N THR A 291 24.54 -5.39 4.80
CA THR A 291 24.25 -6.83 4.72
C THR A 291 23.34 -7.14 3.53
N ILE A 292 23.77 -8.04 2.64
CA ILE A 292 23.02 -8.48 1.47
C ILE A 292 22.88 -10.01 1.42
N TRP A 293 21.78 -10.50 0.88
CA TRP A 293 21.58 -11.93 0.59
C TRP A 293 22.17 -12.30 -0.78
N LEU A 294 23.08 -13.27 -0.81
CA LEU A 294 23.65 -13.86 -2.02
C LEU A 294 22.91 -15.19 -2.33
N PRO A 295 22.04 -15.23 -3.36
CA PRO A 295 21.21 -16.40 -3.62
C PRO A 295 22.00 -17.64 -4.09
N THR A 296 23.26 -17.45 -4.50
CA THR A 296 24.16 -18.51 -4.96
C THR A 296 25.40 -18.68 -4.07
N GLY A 297 25.39 -18.10 -2.87
CA GLY A 297 26.52 -18.14 -1.93
C GLY A 297 27.64 -17.15 -2.28
N SER A 298 28.79 -17.36 -1.65
CA SER A 298 30.02 -16.56 -1.81
C SER A 298 30.46 -16.44 -3.27
N GLN A 299 30.85 -15.25 -3.71
CA GLN A 299 31.49 -15.07 -5.01
C GLN A 299 33.00 -15.32 -4.93
N SER A 300 33.54 -16.06 -5.89
CA SER A 300 34.98 -16.31 -6.05
C SER A 300 35.51 -15.63 -7.31
N ASN A 301 36.82 -15.37 -7.37
CA ASN A 301 37.51 -14.72 -8.51
C ASN A 301 37.13 -13.25 -8.74
N CYS A 302 36.80 -12.54 -7.66
CA CYS A 302 36.56 -11.10 -7.67
C CYS A 302 37.14 -10.45 -6.39
N ILE A 303 37.16 -9.13 -6.35
CA ILE A 303 37.68 -8.27 -5.28
C ILE A 303 36.49 -7.88 -4.39
N ALA A 304 36.61 -8.13 -3.09
CA ALA A 304 35.51 -7.88 -2.17
C ALA A 304 35.19 -6.39 -2.06
N LEU A 305 33.98 -6.07 -1.61
CA LEU A 305 33.62 -4.69 -1.24
C LEU A 305 34.66 -4.10 -0.26
N TRP A 306 35.03 -2.85 -0.48
CA TRP A 306 36.03 -2.08 0.27
C TRP A 306 37.47 -2.60 0.17
N GLN A 307 37.77 -3.53 -0.74
CA GLN A 307 39.13 -3.97 -1.04
C GLN A 307 39.73 -3.21 -2.22
N GLU A 308 41.06 -3.14 -2.24
CA GLU A 308 41.85 -2.43 -3.26
C GLU A 308 41.69 -3.07 -4.65
N CYS A 309 41.45 -2.25 -5.68
CA CYS A 309 41.24 -2.68 -7.06
C CYS A 309 42.20 -2.02 -8.06
N ILE A 310 43.36 -1.54 -7.60
CA ILE A 310 44.38 -0.90 -8.46
C ILE A 310 44.77 -1.86 -9.60
N GLY A 311 44.58 -1.41 -10.85
CA GLY A 311 44.90 -2.18 -12.05
C GLY A 311 43.89 -3.28 -12.40
N GLN A 312 42.74 -3.36 -11.72
CA GLN A 312 41.66 -4.32 -11.97
C GLN A 312 40.29 -3.64 -11.90
N THR A 313 40.00 -2.75 -12.86
CA THR A 313 38.80 -1.90 -12.89
C THR A 313 37.48 -2.68 -12.90
N ASP A 314 37.47 -3.87 -13.52
CA ASP A 314 36.29 -4.76 -13.60
C ASP A 314 36.36 -5.93 -12.60
N GLY A 315 37.26 -5.85 -11.61
CA GLY A 315 37.56 -6.95 -10.70
C GLY A 315 36.60 -7.11 -9.53
N CYS A 316 35.72 -6.15 -9.26
CA CYS A 316 34.91 -6.11 -8.04
C CYS A 316 33.78 -7.16 -7.99
N CYS A 317 33.47 -7.67 -6.81
CA CYS A 317 32.39 -8.60 -6.57
C CYS A 317 31.01 -7.90 -6.54
N GLY A 318 29.97 -8.60 -6.97
CA GLY A 318 28.60 -8.11 -6.95
C GLY A 318 28.37 -6.91 -7.87
N PRO A 319 27.43 -6.02 -7.54
CA PRO A 319 27.23 -4.78 -8.29
C PRO A 319 28.30 -3.73 -7.98
N ALA A 320 29.37 -4.01 -7.22
CA ALA A 320 30.35 -3.00 -6.85
C ALA A 320 31.19 -2.54 -8.04
N GLU A 321 31.59 -1.27 -8.04
CA GLU A 321 32.49 -0.68 -9.04
C GLU A 321 33.81 -0.26 -8.39
N CYS A 322 34.90 -0.34 -9.15
CA CYS A 322 36.20 0.14 -8.72
C CYS A 322 36.23 1.67 -8.79
N PHE A 323 36.20 2.35 -7.63
CA PHE A 323 36.29 3.80 -7.55
C PHE A 323 37.75 4.23 -7.36
N GLU A 324 38.25 5.05 -8.27
CA GLU A 324 39.62 5.55 -8.28
C GLU A 324 39.68 7.02 -7.80
N ASP A 325 40.54 7.31 -6.83
CA ASP A 325 40.90 8.67 -6.39
C ASP A 325 42.42 8.79 -6.28
N GLY A 326 43.05 9.36 -7.31
CA GLY A 326 44.50 9.52 -7.41
C GLY A 326 45.25 8.19 -7.52
N ASN A 327 46.08 7.87 -6.53
CA ASN A 327 46.86 6.62 -6.46
C ASN A 327 46.14 5.50 -5.67
N TYR A 328 44.86 5.69 -5.33
CA TYR A 328 44.08 4.74 -4.55
C TYR A 328 42.85 4.32 -5.34
N ALA A 329 42.54 3.01 -5.32
CA ALA A 329 41.35 2.46 -5.97
C ALA A 329 40.73 1.40 -5.08
N VAL A 330 39.41 1.47 -4.85
CA VAL A 330 38.69 0.55 -3.96
C VAL A 330 37.34 0.17 -4.54
N CYS A 331 36.91 -1.08 -4.34
CA CYS A 331 35.58 -1.52 -4.72
C CYS A 331 34.52 -0.87 -3.81
N VAL A 332 33.66 -0.03 -4.35
CA VAL A 332 32.58 0.64 -3.61
C VAL A 332 31.21 0.15 -4.10
N PRO A 333 30.16 0.18 -3.25
CA PRO A 333 28.81 -0.05 -3.73
C PRO A 333 28.46 0.94 -4.83
N LEU A 334 27.65 0.52 -5.81
CA LEU A 334 26.97 1.49 -6.67
C LEU A 334 26.23 2.47 -5.78
N VAL A 335 26.65 3.73 -5.83
CA VAL A 335 25.83 4.82 -5.32
C VAL A 335 24.67 4.87 -6.31
N GLU A 336 23.48 4.42 -5.89
CA GLU A 336 22.26 4.85 -6.59
C GLU A 336 22.29 6.38 -6.57
N ASN A 337 22.62 6.99 -7.71
CA ASN A 337 22.68 8.44 -7.82
C ASN A 337 21.33 9.00 -7.33
N PRO A 338 21.33 9.90 -6.33
CA PRO A 338 20.10 10.45 -5.76
C PRO A 338 19.28 11.27 -6.75
#